data_AF-A0A3C1GJA8-F1
#
_entry.id   AF-A0A3C1GJA8-F1
#
_cell.length_a   1.000
_cell.length_b   1.000
_cell.length_c   1.000
_cell.angle_alpha   90.00
_cell.angle_beta   90.00
_cell.angle_gamma   90.00
#
_symmetry.space_group_name_H-M   'P 1'
#
loop_
_entity.id
_entity.type
_entity.pdbx_description
1 polymer ?
#
loop_
_entity_poly.entity_id
_entity_poly.type
_entity_poly.pdbx_seq_one_letter_code
_entity_poly.pdbx_strand_id
1 'polypeptide(L)'
;MIVTDATSVKIVYIARITDVSLWDMLFAEAMEVECAYKFSYAIRRNAELKAQLYKEKEIAWQKARGRDGQEGKPLRSLLSTSLTDVRTG
;
A
#
# COMPACT_ATOMS: atom_id res chain seq x y z
N MET A 1 -3.59 34.44 7.19
CA MET A 1 -2.86 34.43 8.48
C MET A 1 -3.22 33.12 9.18
N ILE A 2 -2.34 32.12 9.07
CA ILE A 2 -2.51 30.83 9.76
C ILE A 2 -1.74 30.95 11.07
N VAL A 3 -2.44 30.80 12.19
CA VAL A 3 -1.83 30.70 13.51
C VAL A 3 -1.34 29.25 13.64
N THR A 4 -0.05 29.03 13.48
CA THR A 4 0.58 27.74 13.76
C THR A 4 1.86 27.97 14.54
N ASP A 5 2.11 27.13 15.54
CA ASP A 5 3.36 27.10 16.30
C ASP A 5 4.55 26.92 15.33
N ALA A 6 5.57 27.76 15.47
CA ALA A 6 6.62 28.01 14.49
C ALA A 6 7.64 26.86 14.32
N THR A 7 7.45 25.72 14.99
CA THR A 7 8.57 24.79 15.26
C THR A 7 8.46 23.40 14.65
N SER A 8 7.30 22.91 14.18
CA SER A 8 7.28 21.67 13.37
C SER A 8 6.00 21.45 12.58
N VAL A 9 6.14 21.14 11.28
CA VAL A 9 5.06 20.56 10.47
C VAL A 9 5.28 19.05 10.43
N LYS A 10 4.34 18.27 10.99
CA LYS A 10 4.34 16.82 10.87
C LYS A 10 3.69 16.44 9.54
N ILE A 11 4.52 16.13 8.53
CA ILE A 11 4.04 15.64 7.23
C ILE A 11 4.11 14.12 7.22
N VAL A 12 2.98 13.47 6.99
CA VAL A 12 2.95 12.05 6.63
C VAL A 12 3.10 11.99 5.12
N TYR A 13 4.28 11.56 4.65
CA TYR A 13 4.54 11.38 3.23
C TYR A 13 4.26 9.93 2.82
N ILE A 14 3.29 9.73 1.93
CA ILE A 14 3.06 8.44 1.27
C ILE A 14 3.90 8.47 0.00
N ALA A 15 5.06 7.80 0.04
CA ALA A 15 5.95 7.74 -1.11
C ALA A 15 5.30 6.95 -2.26
N ARG A 16 5.41 7.47 -3.48
CA ARG A 16 5.05 6.71 -4.68
C ARG A 16 6.21 5.78 -5.03
N ILE A 17 6.13 4.54 -4.57
CA ILE A 17 7.10 3.49 -4.93
C ILE A 17 6.75 2.98 -6.33
N THR A 18 7.62 3.25 -7.30
CA THR A 18 7.46 2.78 -8.70
C THR A 18 8.10 1.42 -8.94
N ASP A 19 9.07 1.04 -8.12
CA ASP A 19 9.70 -0.28 -8.17
C ASP A 19 8.88 -1.28 -7.34
N VAL A 20 8.21 -2.20 -8.04
CA VAL A 20 7.33 -3.21 -7.45
C VAL A 20 8.13 -4.24 -6.64
N SER A 21 9.45 -4.38 -6.87
CA SER A 21 10.29 -5.30 -6.10
C SER A 21 10.47 -4.88 -4.63
N LEU A 22 10.19 -3.61 -4.32
CA LEU A 22 10.24 -3.08 -2.96
C LEU A 22 8.94 -3.33 -2.18
N TRP A 23 7.93 -3.91 -2.81
CA TRP A 23 6.65 -4.21 -2.16
C TRP A 23 6.74 -5.52 -1.38
N ASP A 24 5.98 -5.63 -0.30
CA ASP A 24 5.85 -6.92 0.37
C ASP A 24 5.27 -7.96 -0.60
N MET A 25 5.80 -9.17 -0.54
CA MET A 25 5.44 -10.24 -1.47
C MET A 25 3.95 -10.60 -1.39
N LEU A 26 3.33 -10.54 -0.20
CA LEU A 26 1.90 -10.80 -0.06
C LEU A 26 1.05 -9.67 -0.63
N PHE A 27 1.54 -8.43 -0.54
CA PHE A 27 0.87 -7.28 -1.15
C PHE A 27 0.93 -7.35 -2.68
N ALA A 28 2.08 -7.73 -3.24
CA ALA A 28 2.24 -7.94 -4.67
C ALA A 28 1.27 -9.02 -5.18
N GLU A 29 1.22 -10.18 -4.53
CA GLU A 29 0.29 -11.27 -4.85
C GLU A 29 -1.18 -10.82 -4.78
N ALA A 30 -1.57 -10.09 -3.73
CA ALA A 30 -2.94 -9.56 -3.61
C ALA A 30 -3.29 -8.57 -4.72
N MET A 31 -2.34 -7.73 -5.14
CA MET A 31 -2.52 -6.78 -6.24
C MET A 31 -2.62 -7.46 -7.60
N GLU A 32 -1.86 -8.54 -7.83
CA GLU A 32 -1.96 -9.34 -9.04
C GLU A 32 -3.35 -9.96 -9.19
N VAL A 33 -3.86 -10.59 -8.12
CA VAL A 33 -5.19 -11.23 -8.14
C VAL A 33 -6.31 -10.19 -8.25
N GLU A 34 -6.16 -9.01 -7.62
CA GLU A 34 -7.11 -7.89 -7.78
C GLU A 34 -7.16 -7.40 -9.23
N CYS A 35 -6.01 -7.29 -9.90
CA CYS A 35 -5.93 -6.96 -11.33
C CYS A 35 -6.59 -8.05 -12.18
N ALA A 36 -6.28 -9.32 -11.92
CA ALA A 36 -6.87 -10.45 -12.62
C ALA A 36 -8.40 -10.45 -12.50
N TYR A 37 -8.94 -10.24 -11.29
CA TYR A 37 -10.38 -10.10 -11.07
C TYR A 37 -10.99 -8.96 -11.89
N LYS A 38 -10.38 -7.76 -11.87
CA LYS A 38 -10.88 -6.58 -12.60
C LYS A 38 -10.91 -6.79 -14.12
N PHE A 39 -9.88 -7.41 -14.67
CA PHE A 39 -9.75 -7.59 -16.12
C PHE A 39 -10.40 -8.88 -16.65
N SER A 40 -10.60 -9.89 -15.80
CA SER A 40 -11.09 -11.22 -16.20
C SER A 40 -12.36 -11.18 -17.05
N TYR A 41 -13.35 -10.38 -16.64
CA TYR A 41 -14.61 -10.28 -17.37
C TYR A 41 -14.48 -9.50 -18.68
N ALA A 42 -13.67 -8.42 -18.69
CA ALA A 42 -13.44 -7.64 -19.89
C ALA A 42 -12.76 -8.48 -20.99
N ILE A 43 -11.84 -9.37 -20.60
CA ILE A 43 -11.06 -10.19 -21.53
C ILE A 43 -11.80 -11.47 -21.91
N ARG A 44 -12.33 -12.20 -20.92
CA ARG A 44 -12.86 -13.57 -21.13
C ARG A 44 -14.38 -13.65 -21.18
N ARG A 45 -15.10 -12.59 -20.76
CA ARG A 45 -16.57 -12.55 -20.63
C ARG A 45 -17.17 -13.73 -19.85
N ASN A 46 -16.38 -14.34 -18.97
CA ASN A 46 -16.78 -15.49 -18.16
C ASN A 46 -17.11 -15.01 -16.73
N ALA A 47 -18.38 -15.12 -16.36
CA ALA A 47 -18.87 -14.71 -15.04
C ALA A 47 -18.44 -15.66 -13.92
N GLU A 48 -18.31 -16.95 -14.21
CA GLU A 48 -17.88 -17.98 -13.24
C GLU A 48 -16.41 -17.78 -12.88
N LEU A 49 -15.56 -17.57 -13.88
CA LEU A 49 -14.14 -17.21 -13.68
C LEU A 49 -14.01 -15.93 -12.84
N LYS A 50 -14.83 -14.91 -13.11
CA LYS A 50 -14.84 -13.68 -12.31
C LYS A 50 -15.22 -13.94 -10.86
N ALA A 51 -16.19 -14.82 -10.61
CA ALA A 51 -16.62 -15.19 -9.25
C ALA A 51 -15.55 -16.01 -8.51
N GLN A 52 -14.83 -16.88 -9.22
CA GLN A 52 -13.69 -17.61 -8.66
C GLN A 52 -12.57 -16.65 -8.25
N LEU A 53 -12.16 -15.77 -9.17
CA LEU A 53 -11.13 -14.76 -8.91
C LEU A 53 -11.54 -13.79 -7.79
N TYR A 54 -12.84 -13.52 -7.63
CA TYR A 54 -13.32 -12.76 -6.48
C TYR A 54 -13.03 -13.45 -5.16
N LYS A 55 -13.25 -14.76 -5.03
CA LYS A 55 -12.93 -15.50 -3.81
C LYS A 55 -11.43 -15.52 -3.54
N GLU A 56 -10.64 -15.75 -4.60
CA GLU A 56 -9.18 -15.77 -4.51
C GLU A 56 -8.62 -14.41 -4.07
N LYS A 57 -9.16 -13.30 -4.59
CA LYS A 57 -8.73 -11.96 -4.19
C LYS A 57 -9.00 -11.69 -2.71
N GLU A 58 -10.15 -12.11 -2.20
CA GLU A 58 -10.52 -11.85 -0.80
C GLU A 58 -9.56 -12.59 0.14
N ILE A 59 -9.21 -13.83 -0.20
CA ILE A 59 -8.24 -14.64 0.56
C ILE A 59 -6.86 -13.97 0.52
N ALA A 60 -6.40 -13.52 -0.65
CA ALA A 60 -5.10 -12.87 -0.79
C ALA A 60 -5.01 -11.56 0.02
N TRP A 61 -6.05 -10.73 -0.02
CA TRP A 61 -6.12 -9.50 0.78
C TRP A 61 -6.20 -9.77 2.27
N GLN A 62 -6.92 -10.82 2.71
CA GLN A 62 -6.94 -11.21 4.12
C GLN A 62 -5.56 -11.63 4.62
N LYS A 63 -4.80 -12.40 3.82
CA LYS A 63 -3.43 -12.78 4.17
C LYS A 63 -2.50 -11.57 4.25
N ALA A 64 -2.52 -10.71 3.24
CA ALA A 64 -1.69 -9.50 3.21
C ALA A 64 -1.96 -8.58 4.41
N ARG A 65 -3.24 -8.31 4.71
CA ARG A 65 -3.64 -7.50 5.88
C ARG A 65 -3.32 -8.19 7.20
N GLY A 66 -3.45 -9.50 7.26
CA GLY A 66 -3.13 -10.29 8.46
C GLY A 66 -1.66 -10.17 8.83
N ARG A 67 -0.76 -10.17 7.84
CA ARG A 67 0.67 -9.98 8.04
C ARG A 67 1.03 -8.52 8.37
N ASP A 68 0.47 -7.56 7.65
CA ASP A 68 0.69 -6.13 7.92
C ASP A 68 0.22 -5.75 9.35
N GLY A 69 -0.87 -6.35 9.83
CA GLY A 69 -1.31 -6.21 11.21
C GLY A 69 -0.33 -6.73 12.27
N GLN A 70 0.61 -7.60 11.89
CA GLN A 70 1.65 -8.17 12.75
C GLN A 70 2.99 -7.41 12.65
N GLU A 71 3.26 -6.69 11.55
CA GLU A 71 4.54 -5.97 11.33
C GLU A 71 4.70 -4.71 12.20
N GLY A 72 3.74 -4.45 13.09
CA GLY A 72 3.81 -3.36 14.06
C GLY A 72 3.40 -2.04 13.42
N LYS A 73 2.57 -1.27 14.14
CA LYS A 73 2.23 0.08 13.70
C LYS A 73 3.51 0.91 13.62
N PRO A 74 3.68 1.81 12.62
CA PRO A 74 4.82 2.71 12.58
C PRO A 74 4.96 3.39 13.95
N LEU A 75 6.20 3.40 14.46
CA LEU A 75 6.52 4.00 15.75
C LEU A 75 5.91 5.41 15.81
N ARG A 76 5.01 5.65 16.76
CA ARG A 76 4.42 6.98 17.01
C ARG A 76 5.47 8.03 17.42
N SER A 77 6.71 7.62 17.66
CA SER A 77 7.81 8.47 18.07
C SER A 77 8.65 8.93 16.88
N LEU A 78 8.92 10.23 16.81
CA LEU A 78 9.92 10.82 15.91
C LEU A 78 11.25 10.05 16.02
N LEU A 79 11.71 9.52 14.87
CA LEU A 79 12.95 8.72 14.79
C LEU A 79 14.22 9.58 14.61
N SER A 80 14.08 10.89 14.37
CA SER A 80 15.21 11.81 14.22
C SER A 80 14.77 13.27 14.36
N THR A 81 15.62 14.09 14.99
CA THR A 81 15.53 15.56 15.02
C THR A 81 16.41 16.22 13.97
N SER A 82 17.13 15.43 13.16
CA SER A 82 18.00 15.93 12.10
C SER A 82 17.19 16.11 10.81
N LEU A 83 17.11 17.36 10.35
CA LEU A 83 16.44 17.74 9.11
C LEU A 83 17.39 17.52 7.93
N THR A 84 16.98 16.74 6.93
CA THR A 84 17.71 16.61 5.66
C THR A 84 17.04 17.52 4.63
N ASP A 85 17.79 18.45 4.06
CA ASP A 85 17.30 19.29 2.96
C ASP A 85 17.25 18.46 1.66
N VAL A 86 16.07 18.36 1.05
CA VAL A 86 15.81 17.57 -0.16
C VAL A 86 15.78 18.45 -1.42
N ARG A 87 16.03 19.76 -1.29
CA ARG A 87 16.04 20.71 -2.43
C ARG A 87 17.39 20.83 -3.13
N THR A 88 18.45 20.27 -2.53
CA THR A 88 19.79 20.21 -3.11
C THR A 88 20.17 18.76 -3.38
N GLY A 89 19.66 18.23 -4.49
CA GLY A 89 20.00 16.93 -5.04
C GLY A 89 19.56 16.86 -6.50
#